data_AF-A0A2S4M518-F1
#
_entry.id   AF-A0A2S4M518-F1
#
_cell.length_a   1.000
_cell.length_b   1.000
_cell.length_c   1.000
_cell.angle_alpha   90.00
_cell.angle_beta   90.00
_cell.angle_gamma   90.00
#
_symmetry.space_group_name_H-M   'P 1'
#
loop_
_entity.id
_entity.type
_entity.pdbx_description
1 polymer ?
#
loop_
_entity_poly.entity_id
_entity_poly.type
_entity_poly.pdbx_seq_one_letter_code
_entity_poly.pdbx_strand_id
1 'polypeptide(L)'
;MQANENIAHRLKIYQTFHKEFHRNEDCDWIVPIGVNGYQAPGVQPDSEGANIAALNPWYNELTAFYWVWKNSDADIVGFYHYRRYLNYVIDETWNQRATVGLPTEAHIVEYLTHPTQYAQLRRMLNVSDIVLPKTVPSLRSVEDHYLHFHEREPWEAFMAELEVRYPDHHSQFDIFRVTGLTPICNIFAMRRALFNEYCEELFPVIDSVFKKIGPRYDSYNNRYPGFLAERFLGFWLHIRGLRSIEVPLIQLM
;
A
#
# COMPACT_ATOMS: atom_id res chain seq x y z
N MET A 1 -17.31 30.83 23.76
CA MET A 1 -15.96 30.25 23.93
C MET A 1 -15.96 28.90 23.20
N GLN A 2 -15.88 28.89 21.87
CA GLN A 2 -14.63 28.85 21.09
C GLN A 2 -13.65 27.76 21.54
N ALA A 3 -13.80 26.59 20.93
CA ALA A 3 -12.72 25.73 20.46
C ALA A 3 -13.31 24.72 19.44
N ASN A 4 -13.72 25.21 18.28
CA ASN A 4 -13.83 24.35 17.10
C ASN A 4 -12.39 24.22 16.56
N GLU A 5 -11.58 23.39 17.21
CA GLU A 5 -10.33 22.89 16.62
C GLU A 5 -10.69 21.88 15.54
N ASN A 6 -11.21 22.39 14.43
CA ASN A 6 -11.12 21.70 13.16
C ASN A 6 -9.65 21.86 12.72
N ILE A 7 -8.73 21.17 13.40
CA ILE A 7 -7.43 20.86 12.81
C ILE A 7 -7.81 19.99 11.61
N ALA A 8 -7.84 20.59 10.43
CA ALA A 8 -8.04 19.86 9.19
C ALA A 8 -6.86 18.88 9.10
N HIS A 9 -7.07 17.63 9.54
CA HIS A 9 -6.05 16.60 9.47
C HIS A 9 -5.47 16.57 8.06
N ARG A 10 -4.15 16.75 7.95
CA ARG A 10 -3.44 16.78 6.67
C ARG A 10 -3.47 15.38 6.08
N LEU A 11 -4.49 15.11 5.27
CA LEU A 11 -4.60 13.87 4.51
C LEU A 11 -3.77 14.00 3.24
N LYS A 12 -2.85 13.06 3.06
CA LYS A 12 -2.04 12.93 1.84
C LYS A 12 -2.04 11.47 1.37
N ILE A 13 -2.32 11.29 0.09
CA ILE A 13 -2.07 10.04 -0.61
C ILE A 13 -0.80 10.20 -1.43
N TYR A 14 0.17 9.32 -1.23
CA TYR A 14 1.44 9.31 -1.93
C TYR A 14 1.35 8.37 -3.13
N GLN A 15 1.37 8.94 -4.34
CA GLN A 15 1.24 8.17 -5.57
C GLN A 15 2.62 7.93 -6.19
N THR A 16 3.02 6.67 -6.36
CA THR A 16 4.39 6.32 -6.79
C THR A 16 4.51 6.25 -8.31
N PHE A 17 5.56 6.86 -8.87
CA PHE A 17 5.84 6.93 -10.31
C PHE A 17 7.29 6.49 -10.59
N HIS A 18 7.45 5.55 -11.52
CA HIS A 18 8.76 5.15 -12.08
C HIS A 18 8.95 5.62 -13.54
N LYS A 19 7.94 6.32 -14.06
CA LYS A 19 7.86 6.87 -15.42
C LYS A 19 6.73 7.90 -15.48
N GLU A 20 6.71 8.69 -16.55
CA GLU A 20 5.65 9.64 -16.81
C GLU A 20 4.29 8.95 -16.99
N PHE A 21 3.26 9.54 -16.38
CA PHE A 21 1.88 9.13 -16.50
C PHE A 21 0.95 10.31 -16.19
N HIS A 22 -0.21 10.36 -16.86
CA HIS A 22 -1.15 11.45 -16.69
C HIS A 22 -1.69 11.52 -15.25
N ARG A 23 -1.66 12.72 -14.67
CA ARG A 23 -2.10 13.02 -13.30
C ARG A 23 -2.79 14.38 -13.26
N ASN A 24 -3.61 14.60 -12.24
CA ASN A 24 -4.14 15.92 -11.94
C ASN A 24 -3.11 16.71 -11.12
N GLU A 25 -2.47 17.71 -11.73
CA GLU A 25 -1.46 18.55 -11.07
C GLU A 25 -2.06 19.55 -10.07
N ASP A 26 -3.36 19.84 -10.19
CA ASP A 26 -4.10 20.74 -9.30
C ASP A 26 -4.61 20.03 -8.02
N CYS A 27 -4.40 18.72 -7.91
CA CYS A 27 -4.81 17.95 -6.75
C CYS A 27 -3.81 18.08 -5.59
N ASP A 28 -4.20 18.78 -4.52
CA ASP A 28 -3.33 19.07 -3.39
C ASP A 28 -3.18 17.92 -2.38
N TRP A 29 -4.13 16.99 -2.35
CA TRP A 29 -4.15 15.87 -1.39
C TRP A 29 -3.51 14.59 -1.95
N ILE A 30 -3.11 14.56 -3.22
CA ILE A 30 -2.30 13.50 -3.82
C ILE A 30 -0.89 14.04 -4.11
N VAL A 31 0.11 13.44 -3.47
CA VAL A 31 1.52 13.82 -3.62
C VAL A 31 2.21 12.81 -4.53
N PRO A 32 2.72 13.21 -5.70
CA PRO A 32 3.50 12.32 -6.55
C PRO A 32 4.88 12.04 -5.93
N ILE A 33 5.23 10.77 -5.81
CA ILE A 33 6.54 10.30 -5.39
C ILE A 33 7.26 9.64 -6.57
N GLY A 34 8.43 10.17 -6.93
CA GLY A 34 9.32 9.58 -7.93
C GLY A 34 10.14 8.47 -7.30
N VAL A 35 10.04 7.25 -7.82
CA VAL A 35 10.78 6.08 -7.34
C VAL A 35 11.68 5.54 -8.44
N ASN A 36 12.65 4.70 -8.08
CA ASN A 36 13.61 4.12 -9.03
C ASN A 36 14.39 5.18 -9.85
N GLY A 37 14.68 6.32 -9.25
CA GLY A 37 15.37 7.43 -9.93
C GLY A 37 14.50 8.25 -10.88
N TYR A 38 13.19 8.01 -10.95
CA TYR A 38 12.29 8.85 -11.73
C TYR A 38 12.20 10.26 -11.12
N GLN A 39 12.37 11.28 -11.96
CA GLN A 39 12.27 12.69 -11.60
C GLN A 39 11.47 13.43 -12.66
N ALA A 40 10.60 14.34 -12.21
CA ALA A 40 9.85 15.25 -13.08
C ALA A 40 9.44 16.51 -12.29
N PRO A 41 9.08 17.61 -12.96
CA PRO A 41 8.57 18.81 -12.29
C PRO A 41 7.38 18.49 -11.36
N GLY A 42 7.46 18.98 -10.13
CA GLY A 42 6.42 18.77 -9.12
C GLY A 42 6.30 17.33 -8.61
N VAL A 43 7.29 16.46 -8.87
CA VAL A 43 7.37 15.08 -8.34
C VAL A 43 8.46 15.02 -7.27
N GLN A 44 8.10 14.57 -6.07
CA GLN A 44 9.04 14.42 -4.95
C GLN A 44 9.83 13.11 -5.09
N PRO A 45 11.16 13.13 -5.30
CA PRO A 45 11.94 11.90 -5.35
C PRO A 45 12.01 11.22 -3.97
N ASP A 46 11.94 9.87 -3.97
CA ASP A 46 12.10 9.05 -2.77
C ASP A 46 13.56 8.93 -2.30
N SER A 47 14.51 9.49 -3.06
CA SER A 47 15.95 9.48 -2.79
C SER A 47 16.46 10.67 -1.97
N GLU A 48 15.58 11.58 -1.56
CA GLU A 48 15.91 12.74 -0.73
C GLU A 48 15.69 12.46 0.76
N GLY A 49 16.39 13.18 1.65
CA GLY A 49 16.26 13.02 3.10
C GLY A 49 16.65 11.61 3.57
N ALA A 50 15.98 11.11 4.62
CA ALA A 50 16.20 9.76 5.11
C ALA A 50 15.48 8.75 4.19
N ASN A 51 16.24 7.91 3.49
CA ASN A 51 15.67 7.05 2.45
C ASN A 51 16.36 5.70 2.29
N ILE A 52 15.72 4.83 1.52
CA ILE A 52 16.24 3.53 1.04
C ILE A 52 16.05 3.39 -0.48
N ALA A 53 16.07 4.49 -1.24
CA ALA A 53 15.72 4.50 -2.67
C ALA A 53 16.58 3.54 -3.51
N ALA A 54 17.83 3.31 -3.11
CA ALA A 54 18.73 2.35 -3.75
C ALA A 54 18.20 0.89 -3.72
N LEU A 55 17.28 0.56 -2.82
CA LEU A 55 16.66 -0.76 -2.73
C LEU A 55 15.45 -0.93 -3.65
N ASN A 56 15.02 0.12 -4.37
CA ASN A 56 13.80 0.08 -5.20
C ASN A 56 13.73 -1.08 -6.20
N PRO A 57 14.83 -1.52 -6.86
CA PRO A 57 14.81 -2.69 -7.74
C PRO A 57 14.26 -3.97 -7.08
N TRP A 58 14.27 -4.05 -5.75
CA TRP A 58 13.80 -5.20 -4.96
C TRP A 58 12.59 -4.85 -4.09
N TYR A 59 12.62 -3.69 -3.43
CA TYR A 59 11.61 -3.23 -2.48
C TYR A 59 10.41 -2.56 -3.15
N ASN A 60 10.53 -2.17 -4.43
CA ASN A 60 9.49 -1.48 -5.19
C ASN A 60 8.90 -0.29 -4.41
N GLU A 61 7.58 -0.16 -4.35
CA GLU A 61 6.88 0.94 -3.68
C GLU A 61 7.19 1.06 -2.18
N LEU A 62 7.81 0.05 -1.54
CA LEU A 62 8.22 0.14 -0.14
C LEU A 62 9.31 1.21 0.09
N THR A 63 10.08 1.59 -0.94
CA THR A 63 11.01 2.72 -0.80
C THR A 63 10.27 4.04 -0.57
N ALA A 64 9.12 4.22 -1.21
CA ALA A 64 8.22 5.35 -0.94
C ALA A 64 7.59 5.25 0.45
N PHE A 65 7.25 4.03 0.92
CA PHE A 65 6.73 3.85 2.29
C PHE A 65 7.75 4.34 3.31
N TYR A 66 9.00 3.89 3.18
CA TYR A 66 10.07 4.31 4.06
C TYR A 66 10.28 5.82 4.02
N TRP A 67 10.29 6.40 2.81
CA TRP A 67 10.46 7.84 2.66
C TRP A 67 9.34 8.62 3.36
N VAL A 68 8.08 8.24 3.18
CA VAL A 68 6.93 8.87 3.84
C VAL A 68 6.94 8.65 5.35
N TRP A 69 7.46 7.51 5.82
CA TRP A 69 7.63 7.24 7.24
C TRP A 69 8.64 8.17 7.90
N LYS A 70 9.72 8.52 7.19
CA LYS A 70 10.80 9.34 7.77
C LYS A 70 10.70 10.84 7.50
N ASN A 71 10.04 11.25 6.41
CA ASN A 71 10.14 12.63 5.91
C ASN A 71 8.81 13.39 5.85
N SER A 72 7.66 12.71 6.01
CA SER A 72 6.34 13.35 5.91
C SER A 72 5.69 13.60 7.28
N ASP A 73 4.95 14.70 7.39
CA ASP A 73 4.17 15.11 8.57
C ASP A 73 2.64 14.89 8.45
N ALA A 74 2.15 14.25 7.37
CA ALA A 74 0.71 14.03 7.16
C ALA A 74 0.05 13.21 8.29
N ASP A 75 -1.15 13.62 8.72
CA ASP A 75 -1.94 12.96 9.78
C ASP A 75 -2.65 11.70 9.30
N ILE A 76 -3.00 11.68 8.02
CA ILE A 76 -3.58 10.52 7.31
C ILE A 76 -2.68 10.26 6.12
N VAL A 77 -2.23 9.02 6.01
CA VAL A 77 -1.29 8.55 5.01
C VAL A 77 -1.96 7.49 4.17
N GLY A 78 -1.87 7.63 2.86
CA GLY A 78 -2.18 6.51 1.97
C GLY A 78 -1.24 6.44 0.79
N PHE A 79 -1.37 5.38 0.01
CA PHE A 79 -0.50 5.10 -1.12
C PHE A 79 -1.29 4.65 -2.33
N TYR A 80 -0.92 5.19 -3.49
CA TYR A 80 -1.37 4.75 -4.80
C TYR A 80 -0.18 4.32 -5.64
N HIS A 81 -0.44 3.46 -6.62
CA HIS A 81 0.52 3.24 -7.70
C HIS A 81 0.22 4.24 -8.83
N TYR A 82 1.17 4.47 -9.73
CA TYR A 82 1.09 5.51 -10.78
C TYR A 82 -0.23 5.56 -11.57
N ARG A 83 -0.87 4.41 -11.79
CA ARG A 83 -2.12 4.28 -12.57
C ARG A 83 -3.29 3.65 -11.80
N ARG A 84 -3.17 3.50 -10.48
CA ARG A 84 -4.18 2.81 -9.65
C ARG A 84 -4.68 3.73 -8.57
N TYR A 85 -5.99 3.99 -8.58
CA TYR A 85 -6.67 4.87 -7.64
C TYR A 85 -7.74 4.09 -6.88
N LEU A 86 -7.99 4.47 -5.64
CA LEU A 86 -9.18 4.02 -4.93
C LEU A 86 -10.33 4.99 -5.22
N ASN A 87 -11.52 4.44 -5.51
CA ASN A 87 -12.74 5.23 -5.65
C ASN A 87 -13.54 5.21 -4.34
N TYR A 88 -13.55 6.33 -3.62
CA TYR A 88 -14.26 6.47 -2.36
C TYR A 88 -15.72 6.88 -2.52
N VAL A 89 -16.13 7.32 -3.71
CA VAL A 89 -17.53 7.60 -4.02
C VAL A 89 -18.21 6.32 -4.46
N ILE A 90 -18.95 5.70 -3.53
CA ILE A 90 -19.69 4.47 -3.78
C ILE A 90 -21.13 4.82 -4.17
N ASP A 91 -21.46 4.56 -5.44
CA ASP A 91 -22.83 4.58 -5.96
C ASP A 91 -23.15 3.24 -6.66
N GLU A 92 -24.33 3.14 -7.26
CA GLU A 92 -24.80 1.93 -7.95
C GLU A 92 -23.83 1.46 -9.06
N THR A 93 -23.06 2.38 -9.66
CA THR A 93 -22.06 2.09 -10.69
C THR A 93 -20.90 1.25 -10.14
N TRP A 94 -20.51 1.52 -8.89
CA TRP A 94 -19.24 1.09 -8.31
C TRP A 94 -19.37 0.05 -7.20
N ASN A 95 -20.51 0.04 -6.49
CA ASN A 95 -20.79 -0.79 -5.32
C ASN A 95 -20.25 -2.24 -5.45
N GLN A 96 -20.52 -2.90 -6.56
CA GLN A 96 -20.21 -4.33 -6.73
C GLN A 96 -18.84 -4.62 -7.37
N ARG A 97 -18.10 -3.59 -7.80
CA ARG A 97 -16.86 -3.79 -8.54
C ARG A 97 -15.67 -3.83 -7.59
N ALA A 98 -14.78 -4.79 -7.78
CA ALA A 98 -13.53 -4.88 -7.03
C ALA A 98 -12.40 -4.13 -7.73
N THR A 99 -12.06 -4.54 -8.95
CA THR A 99 -11.07 -3.86 -9.80
C THR A 99 -11.70 -3.50 -11.14
N VAL A 100 -11.51 -2.26 -11.60
CA VAL A 100 -12.07 -1.76 -12.87
C VAL A 100 -10.97 -1.15 -13.73
N GLY A 101 -10.84 -1.64 -14.96
CA GLY A 101 -10.01 -1.01 -15.98
C GLY A 101 -10.75 0.12 -16.67
N LEU A 102 -10.15 1.31 -16.78
CA LEU A 102 -10.69 2.46 -17.50
C LEU A 102 -9.62 3.08 -18.41
N PRO A 103 -10.00 3.74 -19.51
CA PRO A 103 -9.04 4.49 -20.32
C PRO A 103 -8.41 5.64 -19.51
N THR A 104 -7.18 6.02 -19.87
CA THR A 104 -6.51 7.18 -19.27
C THR A 104 -7.01 8.47 -19.92
N GLU A 105 -8.14 9.00 -19.45
CA GLU A 105 -8.73 10.25 -19.93
C GLU A 105 -8.78 11.31 -18.82
N ALA A 106 -8.59 12.58 -19.18
CA ALA A 106 -8.51 13.70 -18.23
C ALA A 106 -9.72 13.78 -17.30
N HIS A 107 -10.94 13.65 -17.85
CA HIS A 107 -12.17 13.70 -17.07
C HIS A 107 -12.30 12.56 -16.03
N ILE A 108 -11.66 11.41 -16.28
CA ILE A 108 -11.63 10.28 -15.34
C ILE A 108 -10.65 10.58 -14.21
N VAL A 109 -9.47 11.12 -14.53
CA VAL A 109 -8.50 11.54 -13.51
C VAL A 109 -9.06 12.67 -12.66
N GLU A 110 -9.73 13.65 -13.26
CA GLU A 110 -10.46 14.71 -12.55
C GLU A 110 -11.50 14.14 -11.58
N TYR A 111 -12.31 13.16 -12.01
CA TYR A 111 -13.27 12.48 -11.13
C TYR A 111 -12.59 11.74 -9.96
N LEU A 112 -11.50 11.02 -10.23
CA LEU A 112 -10.75 10.24 -9.22
C LEU A 112 -9.98 11.11 -8.23
N THR A 113 -9.75 12.37 -8.56
CA THR A 113 -9.02 13.35 -7.73
C THR A 113 -9.91 14.47 -7.18
N HIS A 114 -11.21 14.44 -7.52
CA HIS A 114 -12.19 15.44 -7.13
C HIS A 114 -12.29 15.60 -5.60
N PRO A 115 -12.54 16.80 -5.05
CA PRO A 115 -12.69 17.04 -3.60
C PRO A 115 -13.72 16.15 -2.89
N THR A 116 -14.70 15.61 -3.64
CA THR A 116 -15.66 14.63 -3.11
C THR A 116 -14.98 13.33 -2.69
N GLN A 117 -13.97 12.87 -3.42
CA GLN A 117 -13.18 11.67 -3.09
C GLN A 117 -12.48 11.85 -1.75
N TYR A 118 -11.80 12.99 -1.59
CA TYR A 118 -11.18 13.41 -0.33
C TYR A 118 -12.18 13.42 0.84
N ALA A 119 -13.34 14.05 0.64
CA ALA A 119 -14.37 14.15 1.67
C ALA A 119 -14.93 12.77 2.08
N GLN A 120 -15.10 11.84 1.13
CA GLN A 120 -15.56 10.49 1.42
C GLN A 120 -14.51 9.66 2.16
N LEU A 121 -13.24 9.69 1.73
CA LEU A 121 -12.15 9.01 2.43
C LEU A 121 -12.08 9.45 3.91
N ARG A 122 -12.19 10.75 4.18
CA ARG A 122 -12.24 11.27 5.56
C ARG A 122 -13.41 10.71 6.36
N ARG A 123 -14.60 10.60 5.76
CA ARG A 123 -15.77 10.01 6.43
C ARG A 123 -15.57 8.52 6.72
N MET A 124 -14.99 7.77 5.80
CA MET A 124 -14.67 6.35 5.99
C MET A 124 -13.72 6.16 7.17
N LEU A 125 -12.64 6.95 7.23
CA LEU A 125 -11.66 6.89 8.33
C LEU A 125 -12.17 7.42 9.68
N ASN A 126 -13.37 7.98 9.75
CA ASN A 126 -14.01 8.29 11.03
C ASN A 126 -14.61 7.03 11.69
N VAL A 127 -14.91 5.99 10.90
CA VAL A 127 -15.56 4.77 11.37
C VAL A 127 -14.73 3.51 11.15
N SER A 128 -13.62 3.62 10.41
CA SER A 128 -12.65 2.54 10.18
C SER A 128 -11.24 2.96 10.57
N ASP A 129 -10.37 1.96 10.73
CA ASP A 129 -8.97 2.15 11.06
C ASP A 129 -8.13 2.32 9.77
N ILE A 130 -8.56 1.66 8.69
CA ILE A 130 -7.92 1.66 7.36
C ILE A 130 -8.97 1.60 6.24
N VAL A 131 -8.62 2.15 5.08
CA VAL A 131 -9.34 1.97 3.80
C VAL A 131 -8.43 1.26 2.82
N LEU A 132 -8.94 0.23 2.15
CA LEU A 132 -8.19 -0.68 1.26
C LEU A 132 -8.93 -0.89 -0.07
N PRO A 133 -8.24 -1.37 -1.12
CA PRO A 133 -8.90 -1.99 -2.26
C PRO A 133 -9.83 -3.13 -1.81
N LYS A 134 -10.95 -3.30 -2.50
CA LYS A 134 -11.83 -4.45 -2.32
C LYS A 134 -11.10 -5.75 -2.62
N THR A 135 -11.13 -6.67 -1.67
CA THR A 135 -10.44 -7.94 -1.76
C THR A 135 -11.16 -8.84 -2.77
N VAL A 136 -10.39 -9.41 -3.71
CA VAL A 136 -10.89 -10.45 -4.62
C VAL A 136 -10.38 -11.79 -4.12
N PRO A 137 -11.26 -12.74 -3.76
CA PRO A 137 -10.82 -14.05 -3.32
C PRO A 137 -10.01 -14.79 -4.39
N SER A 138 -8.85 -15.31 -4.00
CA SER A 138 -8.07 -16.23 -4.82
C SER A 138 -8.65 -17.65 -4.75
N LEU A 139 -8.48 -18.43 -5.83
CA LEU A 139 -8.78 -19.87 -5.85
C LEU A 139 -7.77 -20.71 -5.05
N ARG A 140 -6.65 -20.09 -4.62
CA ARG A 140 -5.56 -20.68 -3.86
C ARG A 140 -5.45 -20.02 -2.50
N SER A 141 -4.92 -20.75 -1.51
CA SER A 141 -4.46 -20.14 -0.27
C SER A 141 -3.40 -19.06 -0.54
N VAL A 142 -3.16 -18.15 0.41
CA VAL A 142 -2.12 -17.13 0.26
C VAL A 142 -0.74 -17.76 0.02
N GLU A 143 -0.40 -18.83 0.76
CA GLU A 143 0.84 -19.61 0.61
C GLU A 143 0.91 -20.24 -0.78
N ASP A 144 -0.12 -20.98 -1.19
CA ASP A 144 -0.15 -21.65 -2.50
C ASP A 144 -0.11 -20.65 -3.66
N HIS A 145 -0.76 -19.49 -3.51
CA HIS A 145 -0.71 -18.43 -4.50
C HIS A 145 0.72 -17.88 -4.62
N TYR A 146 1.40 -17.63 -3.50
CA TYR A 146 2.78 -17.13 -3.52
C TYR A 146 3.70 -18.17 -4.19
N LEU A 147 3.67 -19.42 -3.74
CA LEU A 147 4.53 -20.50 -4.24
C LEU A 147 4.25 -20.90 -5.69
N HIS A 148 3.09 -20.54 -6.23
CA HIS A 148 2.78 -20.75 -7.64
C HIS A 148 3.49 -19.75 -8.57
N PHE A 149 3.76 -18.53 -8.10
CA PHE A 149 4.31 -17.45 -8.92
C PHE A 149 5.72 -17.00 -8.50
N HIS A 150 6.18 -17.40 -7.33
CA HIS A 150 7.41 -16.91 -6.71
C HIS A 150 8.25 -18.01 -6.09
N GLU A 151 9.51 -17.69 -5.85
CA GLU A 151 10.49 -18.61 -5.27
C GLU A 151 10.12 -19.02 -3.84
N ARG A 152 10.32 -20.31 -3.54
CA ARG A 152 10.03 -20.92 -2.23
C ARG A 152 10.94 -20.40 -1.12
N GLU A 153 12.22 -20.22 -1.40
CA GLU A 153 13.22 -19.85 -0.40
C GLU A 153 12.90 -18.51 0.33
N PRO A 154 12.50 -17.42 -0.35
CA PRO A 154 12.02 -16.21 0.31
C PRO A 154 10.78 -16.42 1.20
N TRP A 155 9.85 -17.29 0.78
CA TRP A 155 8.65 -17.59 1.56
C TRP A 155 8.99 -18.29 2.87
N GLU A 156 9.84 -19.32 2.82
CA GLU A 156 10.27 -20.05 4.01
C GLU A 156 11.07 -19.15 4.96
N ALA A 157 11.90 -18.25 4.42
CA ALA A 157 12.59 -17.24 5.22
C ALA A 157 11.62 -16.25 5.87
N PHE A 158 10.57 -15.83 5.16
CA PHE A 158 9.52 -14.96 5.70
C PHE A 158 8.76 -15.63 6.85
N MET A 159 8.31 -16.88 6.66
CA MET A 159 7.62 -17.63 7.71
C MET A 159 8.49 -17.82 8.96
N ALA A 160 9.77 -18.16 8.78
CA ALA A 160 10.72 -18.28 9.89
C ALA A 160 10.94 -16.96 10.64
N GLU A 161 11.01 -15.82 9.92
CA GLU A 161 11.13 -14.51 10.55
C GLU A 161 9.86 -14.13 11.34
N LEU A 162 8.68 -14.50 10.83
CA LEU A 162 7.43 -14.32 11.56
C LEU A 162 7.40 -15.14 12.85
N GLU A 163 7.88 -16.39 12.85
CA GLU A 163 7.99 -17.21 14.07
C GLU A 163 8.85 -16.56 15.15
N VAL A 164 9.95 -15.90 14.75
CA VAL A 164 10.84 -15.20 15.66
C VAL A 164 10.19 -13.94 16.24
N ARG A 165 9.50 -13.15 15.40
CA ARG A 165 8.95 -11.84 15.80
C ARG A 165 7.56 -11.88 16.41
N TYR A 166 6.78 -12.88 16.05
CA TYR A 166 5.39 -13.04 16.48
C TYR A 166 5.14 -14.42 17.11
N PRO A 167 5.95 -14.85 18.11
CA PRO A 167 5.79 -16.17 18.71
C PRO A 167 4.41 -16.36 19.34
N ASP A 168 3.85 -15.31 19.95
CA ASP A 168 2.52 -15.32 20.56
C ASP A 168 1.38 -15.43 19.53
N HIS A 169 1.66 -15.21 18.25
CA HIS A 169 0.69 -15.30 17.15
C HIS A 169 0.92 -16.55 16.27
N HIS A 170 1.75 -17.50 16.70
CA HIS A 170 2.03 -18.71 15.92
C HIS A 170 0.75 -19.44 15.47
N SER A 171 -0.27 -19.52 16.34
CA SER A 171 -1.56 -20.13 16.01
C SER A 171 -2.34 -19.42 14.90
N GLN A 172 -1.95 -18.19 14.54
CA GLN A 172 -2.58 -17.40 13.48
C GLN A 172 -1.91 -17.61 12.13
N PHE A 173 -0.73 -18.25 12.06
CA PHE A 173 0.02 -18.38 10.79
C PHE A 173 -0.67 -19.28 9.77
N ASP A 174 -1.55 -20.17 10.23
CA ASP A 174 -2.39 -20.96 9.34
C ASP A 174 -3.35 -20.11 8.50
N ILE A 175 -3.52 -18.81 8.82
CA ILE A 175 -4.22 -17.89 7.93
C ILE A 175 -3.65 -17.94 6.51
N PHE A 176 -2.32 -18.05 6.36
CA PHE A 176 -1.70 -18.12 5.03
C PHE A 176 -2.10 -19.38 4.26
N ARG A 177 -2.53 -20.44 4.94
CA ARG A 177 -2.86 -21.76 4.38
C ARG A 177 -4.34 -21.95 4.14
N VAL A 178 -5.19 -21.29 4.94
CA VAL A 178 -6.64 -21.53 4.93
C VAL A 178 -7.43 -20.45 4.17
N THR A 179 -6.87 -19.25 3.97
CA THR A 179 -7.56 -18.17 3.26
C THR A 179 -6.92 -17.88 1.91
N GLY A 180 -7.76 -17.53 0.93
CA GLY A 180 -7.35 -16.90 -0.34
C GLY A 180 -7.55 -15.38 -0.34
N LEU A 181 -7.88 -14.79 0.82
CA LEU A 181 -8.11 -13.35 0.97
C LEU A 181 -6.78 -12.66 1.33
N THR A 182 -6.30 -11.81 0.45
CA THR A 182 -5.16 -10.94 0.69
C THR A 182 -5.48 -9.53 0.21
N PRO A 183 -5.07 -8.48 0.93
CA PRO A 183 -5.03 -7.15 0.36
C PRO A 183 -4.31 -7.19 -0.98
N ILE A 184 -4.89 -6.49 -1.95
CA ILE A 184 -4.32 -6.41 -3.30
C ILE A 184 -3.42 -5.20 -3.35
N CYS A 185 -2.15 -5.40 -3.71
CA CYS A 185 -1.12 -4.36 -3.76
C CYS A 185 -0.82 -3.75 -2.38
N ASN A 186 0.26 -2.96 -2.34
CA ASN A 186 0.60 -2.12 -1.20
C ASN A 186 -0.16 -0.77 -1.29
N ILE A 187 -1.50 -0.82 -1.40
CA ILE A 187 -2.39 0.35 -1.55
C ILE A 187 -3.33 0.40 -0.34
N PHE A 188 -3.35 1.53 0.36
CA PHE A 188 -4.24 1.78 1.50
C PHE A 188 -4.33 3.27 1.83
N ALA A 189 -5.21 3.63 2.76
CA ALA A 189 -5.16 4.88 3.51
C ALA A 189 -5.49 4.62 4.99
N MET A 190 -4.68 5.16 5.91
CA MET A 190 -4.85 4.99 7.37
C MET A 190 -4.32 6.22 8.14
N ARG A 191 -4.59 6.26 9.45
CA ARG A 191 -4.03 7.30 10.34
C ARG A 191 -2.52 7.12 10.51
N ARG A 192 -1.80 8.22 10.70
CA ARG A 192 -0.33 8.26 10.89
C ARG A 192 0.17 7.26 11.94
N ALA A 193 -0.52 7.16 13.09
CA ALA A 193 -0.10 6.26 14.16
C ALA A 193 -0.07 4.79 13.70
N LEU A 194 -1.10 4.34 12.99
CA LEU A 194 -1.17 2.98 12.43
C LEU A 194 -0.14 2.78 11.32
N PHE A 195 0.09 3.79 10.48
CA PHE A 195 1.12 3.70 9.44
C PHE A 195 2.52 3.58 10.04
N ASN A 196 2.82 4.33 11.10
CA ASN A 196 4.09 4.23 11.81
C ASN A 196 4.28 2.84 12.43
N GLU A 197 3.27 2.33 13.14
CA GLU A 197 3.28 0.97 13.70
C GLU A 197 3.49 -0.08 12.59
N TYR A 198 2.76 0.02 11.48
CA TYR A 198 2.91 -0.87 10.34
C TYR A 198 4.34 -0.86 9.79
N CYS A 199 4.96 0.32 9.59
CA CYS A 199 6.33 0.41 9.11
C CYS A 199 7.36 -0.11 10.12
N GLU A 200 7.18 0.17 11.42
CA GLU A 200 8.03 -0.32 12.51
C GLU A 200 8.04 -1.85 12.57
N GLU A 201 6.96 -2.51 12.15
CA GLU A 201 6.83 -3.96 12.12
C GLU A 201 7.24 -4.58 10.77
N LEU A 202 6.82 -3.97 9.66
CA LEU A 202 7.09 -4.48 8.31
C LEU A 202 8.58 -4.50 7.99
N PHE A 203 9.28 -3.36 8.14
CA PHE A 203 10.66 -3.24 7.66
C PHE A 203 11.61 -4.24 8.34
N PRO A 204 11.56 -4.45 9.67
CA PRO A 204 12.41 -5.45 10.31
C PRO A 204 12.18 -6.89 9.80
N VAL A 205 10.96 -7.25 9.43
CA VAL A 205 10.67 -8.57 8.81
C VAL A 205 11.31 -8.64 7.43
N ILE A 206 11.00 -7.66 6.57
CA ILE A 206 11.45 -7.66 5.17
C ILE A 206 12.98 -7.54 5.06
N ASP A 207 13.60 -6.70 5.89
CA ASP A 207 15.05 -6.50 5.91
C ASP A 207 15.79 -7.74 6.39
N SER A 208 15.24 -8.49 7.35
CA SER A 208 15.83 -9.76 7.78
C SER A 208 15.83 -10.79 6.65
N VAL A 209 14.70 -10.94 5.96
CA VAL A 209 14.57 -11.84 4.80
C VAL A 209 15.52 -11.42 3.69
N PHE A 210 15.54 -10.13 3.33
CA PHE A 210 16.40 -9.63 2.25
C PHE A 210 17.89 -9.76 2.60
N LYS A 211 18.29 -9.53 3.85
CA LYS A 211 19.67 -9.73 4.30
C LYS A 211 20.12 -11.19 4.18
N LYS A 212 19.22 -12.14 4.43
CA LYS A 212 19.50 -13.59 4.35
C LYS A 212 19.58 -14.07 2.89
N ILE A 213 18.67 -13.61 2.05
CA ILE A 213 18.49 -14.12 0.68
C ILE A 213 19.25 -13.27 -0.35
N GLY A 214 19.11 -11.94 -0.31
CA GLY A 214 19.68 -11.04 -1.30
C GLY A 214 19.08 -11.20 -2.71
N PRO A 215 19.64 -10.53 -3.72
CA PRO A 215 19.14 -10.57 -5.10
C PRO A 215 19.86 -11.64 -5.93
N ARG A 216 19.38 -12.88 -5.89
CA ARG A 216 20.00 -14.03 -6.58
C ARG A 216 19.13 -14.64 -7.69
N TYR A 217 17.94 -14.11 -7.91
CA TYR A 217 16.99 -14.59 -8.92
C TYR A 217 16.95 -13.67 -10.15
N ASP A 218 15.94 -13.82 -11.00
CA ASP A 218 15.68 -12.91 -12.11
C ASP A 218 15.11 -11.55 -11.63
N SER A 219 14.97 -10.59 -12.55
CA SER A 219 14.46 -9.25 -12.24
C SER A 219 13.03 -9.23 -11.70
N TYR A 220 12.22 -10.25 -11.99
CA TYR A 220 10.86 -10.34 -11.49
C TYR A 220 10.83 -10.92 -10.07
N ASN A 221 11.49 -12.06 -9.85
CA ASN A 221 11.51 -12.77 -8.58
C ASN A 221 12.35 -12.05 -7.52
N ASN A 222 13.37 -11.26 -7.89
CA ASN A 222 14.08 -10.41 -6.94
C ASN A 222 13.22 -9.30 -6.30
N ARG A 223 11.97 -9.14 -6.74
CA ARG A 223 10.97 -8.24 -6.16
C ARG A 223 10.21 -8.86 -4.98
N TYR A 224 10.63 -10.05 -4.51
CA TYR A 224 10.05 -10.74 -3.37
C TYR A 224 9.85 -9.87 -2.12
N PRO A 225 10.70 -8.87 -1.77
CA PRO A 225 10.41 -8.00 -0.64
C PRO A 225 9.05 -7.29 -0.75
N GLY A 226 8.73 -6.78 -1.95
CA GLY A 226 7.44 -6.16 -2.24
C GLY A 226 6.28 -7.16 -2.19
N PHE A 227 6.46 -8.37 -2.72
CA PHE A 227 5.43 -9.42 -2.71
C PHE A 227 5.13 -9.92 -1.30
N LEU A 228 6.16 -10.07 -0.46
CA LEU A 228 6.01 -10.48 0.94
C LEU A 228 5.34 -9.37 1.77
N ALA A 229 5.61 -8.09 1.48
CA ALA A 229 4.94 -6.99 2.16
C ALA A 229 3.42 -6.99 1.95
N GLU A 230 2.93 -7.37 0.77
CA GLU A 230 1.48 -7.54 0.53
C GLU A 230 0.87 -8.61 1.45
N ARG A 231 1.59 -9.72 1.69
CA ARG A 231 1.14 -10.81 2.58
C ARG A 231 1.24 -10.39 4.03
N PHE A 232 2.29 -9.67 4.38
CA PHE A 232 2.48 -9.12 5.71
C PHE A 232 1.36 -8.13 6.06
N LEU A 233 0.93 -7.26 5.14
CA LEU A 233 -0.21 -6.37 5.36
C LEU A 233 -1.47 -7.14 5.74
N GLY A 234 -1.81 -8.21 5.00
CA GLY A 234 -2.96 -9.05 5.31
C GLY A 234 -2.88 -9.71 6.69
N PHE A 235 -1.71 -10.26 7.02
CA PHE A 235 -1.45 -10.87 8.33
C PHE A 235 -1.53 -9.84 9.47
N TRP A 236 -0.89 -8.68 9.30
CA TRP A 236 -0.85 -7.61 10.30
C TRP A 236 -2.25 -7.08 10.61
N LEU A 237 -3.08 -6.86 9.57
CA LEU A 237 -4.49 -6.48 9.73
C LEU A 237 -5.27 -7.51 10.55
N HIS A 238 -5.06 -8.80 10.28
CA HIS A 238 -5.73 -9.91 10.97
C HIS A 238 -5.35 -9.96 12.45
N ILE A 239 -4.05 -9.97 12.76
CA ILE A 239 -3.60 -10.10 14.16
C ILE A 239 -3.90 -8.86 15.01
N ARG A 240 -4.04 -7.69 14.39
CA ARG A 240 -4.44 -6.45 15.08
C ARG A 240 -5.95 -6.29 15.19
N GLY A 241 -6.75 -7.09 14.47
CA GLY A 241 -8.20 -6.97 14.47
C GLY A 241 -8.70 -5.62 13.96
N LEU A 242 -8.00 -5.02 12.98
CA LEU A 242 -8.31 -3.69 12.48
C LEU A 242 -9.58 -3.67 11.63
N ARG A 243 -10.41 -2.64 11.81
CA ARG A 243 -11.63 -2.45 11.02
C ARG A 243 -11.26 -1.81 9.69
N SER A 244 -11.48 -2.53 8.60
CA SER A 244 -11.26 -2.04 7.25
C SER A 244 -12.57 -1.61 6.57
N ILE A 245 -12.47 -0.59 5.72
CA ILE A 245 -13.45 -0.34 4.65
C ILE A 245 -12.78 -0.66 3.33
N GLU A 246 -13.48 -1.42 2.50
CA GLU A 246 -13.02 -1.84 1.19
C GLU A 246 -13.71 -1.05 0.08
N VAL A 247 -12.94 -0.51 -0.85
CA VAL A 247 -13.43 0.32 -1.96
C VAL A 247 -12.91 -0.15 -3.32
N PRO A 248 -13.60 0.15 -4.43
CA PRO A 248 -13.15 -0.25 -5.76
C PRO A 248 -11.77 0.32 -6.12
N LEU A 249 -10.93 -0.52 -6.71
CA LEU A 249 -9.66 -0.16 -7.32
C LEU A 249 -9.86 0.18 -8.80
N ILE A 250 -9.55 1.40 -9.19
CA ILE A 250 -9.60 1.85 -10.58
C ILE A 250 -8.20 1.80 -11.17
N GLN A 251 -8.01 0.99 -12.20
CA GLN A 251 -6.76 0.89 -12.95
C GLN A 251 -6.91 1.60 -14.30
N LEU A 252 -6.14 2.66 -14.48
CA LEU A 252 -6.08 3.40 -15.74
C LEU A 252 -5.17 2.65 -16.74
N MET A 253 -5.62 2.55 -18.00
CA MET A 253 -4.97 1.76 -19.05
C MET A 253 -4.05 2.60 -19.94
#